data_AF-A0A9D5SVM5-F1
#
_entry.id   AF-A0A9D5SVM5-F1
#
_cell.length_a   1.000
_cell.length_b   1.000
_cell.length_c   1.000
_cell.angle_alpha   90.00
_cell.angle_beta   90.00
_cell.angle_gamma   90.00
#
_symmetry.space_group_name_H-M   'P 1'
#
loop_
_entity.id
_entity.type
_entity.pdbx_description
1 polymer ?
#
loop_
_entity_poly.entity_id
_entity_poly.type
_entity_poly.pdbx_seq_one_letter_code
_entity_poly.pdbx_strand_id
1 'polypeptide(L)'
;MFYLSNILIILYNLLLYFLFRRGIYNYLRLSRMSKSNIKKSRKGLCNYWLYYSINKQKPLGVLYHLNIVFLILTVLYSVMAVAVGYIEVMQSAIWWFSVLLCLAEIPASIIASTYNCKAEYGKPFVLLAKGKFNKRFYSSVFDVLSWGITAYLIYFAYQQL
;
A
#
# COMPACT_ATOMS: atom_id res chain seq x y z
N MET A 1 -11.98 20.73 -10.34
CA MET A 1 -11.46 19.42 -10.80
C MET A 1 -10.21 19.00 -10.02
N PHE A 2 -9.16 19.83 -9.96
CA PHE A 2 -7.89 19.54 -9.27
C PHE A 2 -7.99 19.04 -7.82
N TYR A 3 -8.79 19.67 -6.95
CA TYR A 3 -8.92 19.21 -5.56
C TYR A 3 -9.59 17.84 -5.43
N LEU A 4 -10.60 17.57 -6.25
CA LEU A 4 -11.31 16.29 -6.23
C LEU A 4 -10.38 15.15 -6.65
N SER A 5 -9.56 15.35 -7.70
CA SER A 5 -8.58 14.35 -8.12
C SER A 5 -7.52 14.10 -7.06
N ASN A 6 -6.99 15.15 -6.40
CA ASN A 6 -6.04 14.98 -5.31
C ASN A 6 -6.63 14.21 -4.11
N ILE A 7 -7.87 14.51 -3.72
CA ILE A 7 -8.56 13.78 -2.65
C ILE A 7 -8.72 12.30 -3.02
N LEU A 8 -9.14 12.00 -4.25
CA LEU A 8 -9.27 10.62 -4.73
C LEU A 8 -7.93 9.88 -4.71
N ILE A 9 -6.84 10.53 -5.12
CA ILE A 9 -5.49 9.97 -5.06
C ILE A 9 -5.10 9.68 -3.60
N ILE A 10 -5.30 10.62 -2.67
CA ILE A 10 -5.00 10.41 -1.24
C ILE A 10 -5.78 9.19 -0.69
N LEU A 11 -7.08 9.11 -0.98
CA LEU A 11 -7.92 7.99 -0.52
C LEU A 11 -7.47 6.65 -1.11
N TYR A 12 -7.11 6.65 -2.39
CA TYR A 12 -6.57 5.47 -3.07
C TYR A 12 -5.24 5.01 -2.45
N ASN A 13 -4.33 5.94 -2.19
CA ASN A 13 -3.01 5.64 -1.61
C ASN A 13 -3.15 5.10 -0.18
N LEU A 14 -4.07 5.67 0.61
CA LEU A 14 -4.41 5.13 1.93
C LEU A 14 -4.95 3.70 1.84
N LEU A 15 -5.85 3.41 0.90
CA LEU A 15 -6.37 2.07 0.67
C LEU A 15 -5.25 1.08 0.37
N LEU A 16 -4.35 1.43 -0.56
CA LEU A 16 -3.20 0.60 -0.91
C LEU A 16 -2.24 0.41 0.27
N TYR A 17 -2.01 1.45 1.07
CA TYR A 17 -1.21 1.36 2.29
C TYR A 17 -1.80 0.37 3.30
N PHE A 18 -3.12 0.37 3.50
CA PHE A 18 -3.78 -0.61 4.36
C PHE A 18 -3.70 -2.03 3.80
N LEU A 19 -3.82 -2.21 2.49
CA LEU A 19 -3.63 -3.50 1.83
C LEU A 19 -2.20 -4.02 2.01
N PHE A 20 -1.20 -3.15 1.85
CA PHE A 20 0.20 -3.49 2.10
C PHE A 20 0.44 -3.93 3.54
N ARG A 21 -0.11 -3.20 4.52
CA ARG A 21 -0.03 -3.59 5.94
C ARG A 21 -0.71 -4.92 6.23
N ARG A 22 -1.80 -5.24 5.54
CA ARG A 22 -2.41 -6.58 5.59
C ARG A 22 -1.47 -7.65 5.02
N GLY A 23 -0.76 -7.34 3.93
CA GLY A 23 0.32 -8.17 3.39
C GLY A 23 1.42 -8.47 4.41
N ILE A 24 1.94 -7.44 5.09
CA ILE A 24 2.92 -7.59 6.18
C ILE A 24 2.36 -8.47 7.31
N TYR A 25 1.11 -8.26 7.71
CA TYR A 25 0.47 -9.10 8.73
C TYR A 25 0.42 -10.58 8.31
N ASN A 26 0.09 -10.85 7.05
CA ASN A 26 0.06 -12.20 6.51
C ASN A 26 1.46 -12.82 6.40
N TYR A 27 2.48 -12.03 6.03
CA TYR A 27 3.88 -12.44 6.09
C TYR A 27 4.29 -12.86 7.51
N LEU A 28 3.93 -12.07 8.53
CA LEU A 28 4.26 -12.40 9.93
C LEU A 28 3.59 -13.70 10.38
N ARG A 29 2.34 -13.93 9.95
CA ARG A 29 1.62 -15.19 10.23
C ARG A 29 2.25 -16.39 9.54
N LEU A 30 2.60 -16.26 8.25
CA LEU A 30 3.33 -17.29 7.50
C LEU A 30 4.67 -17.61 8.17
N SER A 31 5.29 -16.59 8.74
CA SER A 31 6.51 -16.73 9.51
C SER A 31 6.28 -17.21 10.96
N ARG A 32 5.13 -17.82 11.26
CA ARG A 32 4.77 -18.43 12.56
C ARG A 32 4.70 -17.48 13.76
N MET A 33 4.55 -16.17 13.55
CA MET A 33 4.28 -15.24 14.66
C MET A 33 2.80 -15.35 15.08
N SER A 34 2.55 -15.59 16.37
CA SER A 34 1.18 -15.72 16.88
C SER A 34 0.42 -14.39 16.80
N LYS A 35 -0.91 -14.45 16.59
CA LYS A 35 -1.76 -13.25 16.49
C LYS A 35 -1.66 -12.36 17.74
N SER A 36 -1.59 -12.97 18.92
CA SER A 36 -1.46 -12.28 20.20
C SER A 36 -0.12 -11.56 20.30
N ASN A 37 0.97 -12.18 19.85
CA ASN A 37 2.28 -11.56 19.83
C ASN A 37 2.33 -10.37 18.85
N ILE A 38 1.78 -10.53 17.63
CA ILE A 38 1.68 -9.42 16.68
C ILE A 38 0.90 -8.23 17.28
N LYS A 39 -0.21 -8.49 17.97
CA LYS A 39 -1.02 -7.43 18.61
C LYS A 39 -0.25 -6.74 19.74
N LYS A 40 0.50 -7.49 20.55
CA LYS A 40 1.35 -6.93 21.62
C LYS A 40 2.48 -6.09 21.05
N SER A 41 3.20 -6.57 20.05
CA SER A 41 4.34 -5.87 19.43
C SER A 41 3.94 -4.65 18.58
N ARG A 42 2.65 -4.49 18.24
CA ARG A 42 2.08 -3.28 17.59
C ARG A 42 1.52 -2.25 18.57
N LYS A 43 1.62 -2.45 19.89
CA LYS A 43 1.14 -1.47 20.87
C LYS A 43 1.96 -0.18 20.81
N GLY A 44 1.27 0.95 20.90
CA GLY A 44 1.85 2.29 20.77
C GLY A 44 1.81 2.81 19.33
N LEU A 45 1.67 4.12 19.17
CA LEU A 45 1.42 4.76 17.87
C LEU A 45 2.60 4.55 16.89
N CYS A 46 3.83 4.73 17.35
CA CYS A 46 5.04 4.50 16.57
C CYS A 46 5.16 3.04 16.10
N ASN A 47 4.97 2.06 17.00
CA ASN A 47 5.02 0.64 16.64
C ASN A 47 3.86 0.22 15.74
N TYR A 48 2.69 0.86 15.90
CA TYR A 48 1.55 0.59 15.06
C TYR A 48 1.88 0.91 13.60
N TRP A 49 2.40 2.10 13.32
CA TRP A 49 2.71 2.56 11.96
C TRP A 49 4.02 2.03 11.40
N LEU A 50 5.10 2.02 12.19
CA LEU A 50 6.44 1.72 11.71
C LEU A 50 6.85 0.26 11.89
N TYR A 51 6.17 -0.53 12.73
CA TYR A 51 6.55 -1.93 13.02
C TYR A 51 7.96 -2.10 13.63
N TYR A 52 8.50 -1.08 14.31
CA TYR A 52 9.87 -1.09 14.86
C TYR A 52 10.15 -2.27 15.80
N SER A 53 9.28 -2.48 16.79
CA SER A 53 9.42 -3.61 17.74
C SER A 53 9.33 -4.98 17.06
N ILE A 54 8.50 -5.08 16.01
CA ILE A 54 8.38 -6.30 15.21
C ILE A 54 9.65 -6.54 14.42
N ASN A 55 10.21 -5.52 13.76
CA ASN A 55 11.44 -5.64 12.98
C ASN A 55 12.64 -6.06 13.84
N LYS A 56 12.70 -5.60 15.11
CA LYS A 56 13.71 -6.04 16.08
C LYS A 56 13.59 -7.52 16.46
N GLN A 57 12.36 -8.00 16.69
CA GLN A 57 12.12 -9.40 17.06
C GLN A 57 12.26 -10.33 15.85
N LYS A 58 11.86 -9.87 14.68
CA LYS A 58 11.84 -10.63 13.45
C LYS A 58 12.13 -9.68 12.27
N PRO A 59 13.30 -9.80 11.63
CA PRO A 59 13.68 -8.88 10.57
C PRO A 59 12.68 -8.98 9.42
N LEU A 60 11.95 -7.89 9.20
CA LEU A 60 11.01 -7.74 8.09
C LEU A 60 11.77 -7.44 6.78
N GLY A 61 13.03 -7.01 6.87
CA GLY A 61 13.88 -6.69 5.73
C GLY A 61 13.27 -5.59 4.87
N VAL A 62 13.17 -5.84 3.57
CA VAL A 62 12.64 -4.88 2.57
C VAL A 62 11.21 -4.41 2.91
N LEU A 63 10.38 -5.27 3.53
CA LEU A 63 9.01 -4.90 3.92
C LEU A 63 8.96 -3.73 4.90
N TYR A 64 9.95 -3.64 5.81
CA TYR A 64 10.03 -2.58 6.79
C TYR A 64 10.39 -1.25 6.13
N HIS A 65 11.40 -1.25 5.28
CA HIS A 65 11.84 -0.04 4.57
C HIS A 65 10.76 0.47 3.62
N LEU A 66 10.10 -0.43 2.86
CA LEU A 66 8.97 -0.06 2.00
C LEU A 66 7.82 0.55 2.80
N ASN A 67 7.48 -0.01 3.97
CA ASN A 67 6.43 0.55 4.83
C ASN A 67 6.75 1.98 5.29
N ILE A 68 8.00 2.23 5.67
CA ILE A 68 8.44 3.57 6.11
C ILE A 68 8.41 4.56 4.97
N VAL A 69 9.05 4.23 3.84
CA VAL A 69 9.09 5.08 2.65
C VAL A 69 7.67 5.41 2.21
N PHE A 70 6.80 4.41 2.11
CA PHE A 70 5.45 4.60 1.62
C PHE A 70 4.58 5.43 2.58
N LEU A 71 4.72 5.23 3.89
CA LEU A 71 4.07 6.06 4.90
C LEU A 71 4.52 7.52 4.81
N ILE A 72 5.83 7.76 4.73
CA ILE A 72 6.41 9.11 4.65
C ILE A 72 5.93 9.81 3.38
N LEU A 73 6.02 9.16 2.22
CA LEU A 73 5.58 9.74 0.95
C LEU A 73 4.07 10.03 0.97
N THR A 74 3.24 9.13 1.51
CA THR A 74 1.79 9.34 1.59
C THR A 74 1.45 10.55 2.46
N VAL A 75 2.11 10.69 3.62
CA VAL A 75 1.90 11.84 4.53
C VAL A 75 2.39 13.13 3.88
N LEU A 76 3.59 13.13 3.31
CA LEU A 76 4.15 14.31 2.63
C LEU A 76 3.26 14.77 1.48
N TYR A 77 2.82 13.85 0.61
CA TYR A 77 1.90 14.17 -0.47
C TYR A 77 0.60 14.78 0.05
N SER A 78 0.00 14.16 1.06
CA SER A 78 -1.26 14.65 1.64
C SER A 78 -1.12 16.06 2.20
N VAL A 79 -0.01 16.34 2.90
CA VAL A 79 0.28 17.67 3.44
C VAL A 79 0.52 18.66 2.30
N MET A 80 1.32 18.33 1.30
CA MET A 80 1.60 19.22 0.16
C MET A 80 0.33 19.53 -0.64
N ALA A 81 -0.48 18.52 -0.96
CA ALA A 81 -1.72 18.67 -1.72
C ALA A 81 -2.71 19.59 -1.01
N VAL A 82 -2.80 19.52 0.33
CA VAL A 82 -3.70 20.37 1.13
C VAL A 82 -3.11 21.76 1.38
N ALA A 83 -1.82 21.85 1.72
CA ALA A 83 -1.20 23.08 2.19
C ALA A 83 -0.78 24.04 1.06
N VAL A 84 -0.40 23.52 -0.11
CA VAL A 84 0.10 24.35 -1.22
C VAL A 84 -0.58 24.05 -2.56
N GLY A 85 -1.56 23.13 -2.60
CA GLY A 85 -2.30 22.79 -3.82
C GLY A 85 -3.12 23.95 -4.42
N TYR A 86 -3.38 25.01 -3.64
CA TYR A 86 -4.02 26.22 -4.14
C TYR A 86 -3.10 27.14 -4.93
N ILE A 87 -1.77 26.94 -4.84
CA ILE A 87 -0.79 27.72 -5.59
C ILE A 87 -0.56 27.03 -6.94
N GLU A 88 -1.00 27.65 -8.03
CA GLU A 88 -0.97 27.07 -9.39
C GLU A 88 0.42 26.54 -9.78
N VAL A 89 1.49 27.29 -9.50
CA VAL A 89 2.87 26.87 -9.80
C VAL A 89 3.24 25.56 -9.08
N MET A 90 2.74 25.35 -7.86
CA MET A 90 3.01 24.17 -7.05
C MET A 90 2.19 22.94 -7.49
N GLN A 91 1.13 23.13 -8.28
CA GLN A 91 0.30 22.02 -8.76
C GLN A 91 1.09 21.06 -9.63
N SER A 92 2.00 21.58 -10.47
CA SER A 92 2.91 20.77 -11.28
C SER A 92 3.84 19.89 -10.43
N ALA A 93 4.37 20.43 -9.33
CA ALA A 93 5.24 19.71 -8.41
C ALA A 93 4.47 18.63 -7.63
N ILE A 94 3.27 18.94 -7.15
CA ILE A 94 2.37 17.98 -6.48
C ILE A 94 2.03 16.84 -7.44
N TRP A 95 1.78 17.15 -8.71
CA TRP A 95 1.51 16.16 -9.74
C TRP A 95 2.69 15.19 -9.93
N TRP A 96 3.91 15.70 -10.12
CA TRP A 96 5.10 14.84 -10.23
C TRP A 96 5.31 13.98 -8.97
N PHE A 97 5.02 14.53 -7.80
CA PHE A 97 5.08 13.78 -6.55
C PHE A 97 4.04 12.65 -6.51
N SER A 98 2.83 12.87 -7.05
CA SER A 98 1.81 11.82 -7.16
C SER A 98 2.27 10.66 -8.05
N VAL A 99 2.97 10.94 -9.16
CA VAL A 99 3.54 9.92 -10.04
C VAL A 99 4.57 9.07 -9.30
N LEU A 100 5.48 9.71 -8.56
CA LEU A 100 6.47 8.99 -7.75
C LEU A 100 5.82 8.12 -6.67
N LEU A 101 4.76 8.62 -6.05
CA LEU A 101 3.98 7.87 -5.06
C LEU A 101 3.33 6.63 -5.68
N CYS A 102 2.70 6.77 -6.85
CA CYS A 102 2.12 5.63 -7.57
C CYS A 102 3.18 4.62 -8.04
N LEU A 103 4.37 5.06 -8.43
CA LEU A 103 5.47 4.14 -8.75
C LEU A 103 5.94 3.35 -7.51
N ALA A 104 5.95 3.97 -6.33
CA ALA A 104 6.27 3.30 -5.07
C ALA A 104 5.16 2.31 -4.63
N GLU A 105 3.92 2.51 -5.08
CA GLU A 105 2.77 1.65 -4.78
C GLU A 105 2.77 0.31 -5.50
N ILE A 106 3.31 0.27 -6.71
CA ILE A 106 3.40 -0.95 -7.52
C ILE A 106 4.10 -2.07 -6.75
N PRO A 107 5.35 -1.92 -6.25
CA PRO A 107 6.02 -2.98 -5.51
C PRO A 107 5.31 -3.33 -4.21
N ALA A 108 4.75 -2.34 -3.49
CA ALA A 108 3.98 -2.58 -2.27
C ALA A 108 2.75 -3.47 -2.56
N SER A 109 2.02 -3.17 -3.63
CA SER A 109 0.83 -3.91 -4.04
C SER A 109 1.18 -5.33 -4.49
N ILE A 110 2.22 -5.51 -5.30
CA ILE A 110 2.73 -6.84 -5.71
C ILE A 110 3.04 -7.70 -4.48
N ILE A 111 3.77 -7.13 -3.53
CA ILE A 111 4.18 -7.83 -2.32
C ILE A 111 2.97 -8.17 -1.45
N ALA A 112 2.03 -7.22 -1.29
CA ALA A 112 0.80 -7.42 -0.53
C ALA A 112 -0.02 -8.60 -1.08
N SER A 113 -0.28 -8.59 -2.39
CA SER A 113 -1.03 -9.63 -3.08
C SER A 113 -0.34 -10.98 -3.02
N THR A 114 1.00 -11.00 -3.17
CA THR A 114 1.79 -12.23 -3.05
C THR A 114 1.65 -12.88 -1.66
N TYR A 115 1.79 -12.11 -0.58
CA TYR A 115 1.68 -12.66 0.78
C TYR A 115 0.24 -12.99 1.17
N ASN A 116 -0.74 -12.24 0.66
CA ASN A 116 -2.15 -12.58 0.80
C ASN A 116 -2.45 -13.93 0.14
N CYS A 117 -2.01 -14.13 -1.11
CA CYS A 117 -2.19 -15.39 -1.84
C CYS A 117 -1.46 -16.55 -1.15
N LYS A 118 -0.22 -16.36 -0.69
CA LYS A 118 0.53 -17.39 0.04
C LYS A 118 -0.19 -17.79 1.34
N ALA A 119 -0.73 -16.83 2.07
CA ALA A 119 -1.44 -17.10 3.32
C ALA A 119 -2.76 -17.86 3.12
N GLU A 120 -3.45 -17.63 2.01
CA GLU A 120 -4.79 -18.18 1.78
C GLU A 120 -4.77 -19.48 0.94
N TYR A 121 -3.82 -19.61 0.01
CA TYR A 121 -3.74 -20.71 -0.96
C TYR A 121 -2.41 -21.46 -0.96
N GLY A 122 -1.40 -20.99 -0.22
CA GLY A 122 -0.06 -21.59 -0.21
C GLY A 122 0.77 -21.30 -1.48
N LYS A 123 0.24 -20.50 -2.42
CA LYS A 123 0.88 -20.16 -3.70
C LYS A 123 0.97 -18.63 -3.86
N PRO A 124 2.01 -18.10 -4.52
CA PRO A 124 2.18 -16.65 -4.72
C PRO A 124 1.17 -16.05 -5.72
N PHE A 125 0.66 -16.85 -6.66
CA PHE A 125 -0.23 -16.41 -7.73
C PHE A 125 -1.36 -17.41 -7.91
N VAL A 126 -2.57 -16.91 -8.11
CA VAL A 126 -3.78 -17.72 -8.30
C VAL A 126 -4.71 -17.04 -9.30
N LEU A 127 -4.97 -17.67 -10.45
CA LEU A 127 -5.83 -17.12 -11.50
C LEU A 127 -7.25 -16.85 -11.00
N LEU A 128 -7.88 -17.82 -10.35
CA LEU A 128 -9.17 -17.64 -9.70
C LEU A 128 -9.33 -18.76 -8.67
N ALA A 129 -9.55 -18.42 -7.41
CA ALA A 129 -9.81 -19.42 -6.38
C ALA A 129 -10.73 -18.91 -5.29
N LYS A 130 -11.56 -19.80 -4.78
CA LYS A 130 -12.43 -19.54 -3.64
C LYS A 130 -11.62 -19.59 -2.34
N GLY A 131 -11.61 -18.49 -1.58
CA GLY A 131 -10.87 -18.36 -0.34
C GLY A 131 -11.37 -19.33 0.72
N LYS A 132 -10.44 -20.11 1.31
CA LYS A 132 -10.78 -21.14 2.30
C LYS A 132 -11.48 -20.58 3.54
N PHE A 133 -11.13 -19.36 3.96
CA PHE A 133 -11.64 -18.78 5.21
C PHE A 133 -12.82 -17.82 5.01
N ASN A 134 -12.82 -17.06 3.91
CA ASN A 134 -13.82 -16.01 3.70
C ASN A 134 -14.88 -16.39 2.65
N LYS A 135 -14.78 -17.57 2.02
CA LYS A 135 -15.60 -18.05 0.88
C LYS A 135 -15.68 -17.09 -0.32
N ARG A 136 -14.97 -15.95 -0.32
CA ARG A 136 -14.87 -14.98 -1.41
C ARG A 136 -13.91 -15.47 -2.48
N PHE A 137 -14.17 -15.12 -3.73
CA PHE A 137 -13.23 -15.39 -4.82
C PHE A 137 -12.09 -14.39 -4.79
N TYR A 138 -10.86 -14.89 -4.87
CA TYR A 138 -9.67 -14.08 -5.14
C TYR A 138 -9.12 -14.45 -6.51
N SER A 139 -8.62 -13.45 -7.20
CA SER A 139 -7.96 -13.61 -8.49
C SER A 139 -6.79 -12.64 -8.55
N SER A 140 -5.62 -13.16 -8.87
CA SER A 140 -4.45 -12.36 -9.17
C SER A 140 -4.64 -11.52 -10.44
N VAL A 141 -5.66 -11.80 -11.26
CA VAL A 141 -6.07 -10.93 -12.38
C VAL A 141 -6.66 -9.63 -11.84
N PHE A 142 -7.42 -9.65 -10.75
CA PHE A 142 -7.89 -8.41 -10.11
C PHE A 142 -6.73 -7.61 -9.51
N ASP A 143 -5.69 -8.27 -9.00
CA ASP A 143 -4.47 -7.59 -8.55
C ASP A 143 -3.75 -6.92 -9.74
N VAL A 144 -3.60 -7.62 -10.87
CA VAL A 144 -3.02 -7.05 -12.11
C VAL A 144 -3.88 -5.91 -12.66
N LEU A 145 -5.20 -6.04 -12.64
CA LEU A 145 -6.13 -4.97 -13.02
C LEU A 145 -5.99 -3.77 -12.08
N SER A 146 -5.75 -3.99 -10.79
CA SER A 146 -5.51 -2.87 -9.86
C SER A 146 -4.23 -2.11 -10.21
N TRP A 147 -3.17 -2.81 -10.64
CA TRP A 147 -1.93 -2.17 -11.14
C TRP A 147 -2.17 -1.46 -12.48
N GLY A 148 -2.99 -2.05 -13.36
CA GLY A 148 -3.43 -1.42 -14.60
C GLY A 148 -4.23 -0.14 -14.35
N ILE A 149 -5.07 -0.11 -13.31
CA ILE A 149 -5.78 1.10 -12.86
C ILE A 149 -4.78 2.11 -12.32
N THR A 150 -3.78 1.71 -11.51
CA THR A 150 -2.72 2.63 -11.05
C THR A 150 -1.98 3.26 -12.23
N ALA A 151 -1.57 2.45 -13.21
CA ALA A 151 -0.91 2.92 -14.43
C ALA A 151 -1.81 3.81 -15.29
N TYR A 152 -3.10 3.47 -15.40
CA TYR A 152 -4.09 4.29 -16.09
C TYR A 152 -4.33 5.62 -15.40
N LEU A 153 -4.36 5.66 -14.06
CA LEU A 153 -4.49 6.90 -13.30
C LEU A 153 -3.27 7.81 -13.51
N ILE A 154 -2.06 7.24 -13.56
CA ILE A 154 -0.84 7.98 -13.95
C ILE A 154 -1.00 8.57 -15.36
N TYR A 155 -1.43 7.76 -16.33
CA TYR A 155 -1.63 8.19 -17.70
C TYR A 155 -2.72 9.26 -17.86
N PHE A 156 -3.86 9.08 -17.19
CA PHE A 156 -4.96 10.04 -17.22
C PHE A 156 -4.55 11.36 -16.55
N ALA A 157 -3.80 11.29 -15.45
CA ALA A 157 -3.23 12.46 -14.82
C ALA A 157 -2.26 13.20 -15.75
N TYR A 158 -1.51 12.49 -16.61
CA TYR A 158 -0.63 13.11 -17.62
C TYR A 158 -1.40 13.86 -18.71
N GLN A 159 -2.57 13.36 -19.13
CA GLN A 159 -3.38 13.99 -20.18
C GLN A 159 -4.12 15.28 -19.74
N GLN A 160 -4.11 15.61 -18.45
CA GLN A 160 -4.74 16.83 -17.92
C GLN A 160 -3.76 18.02 -17.77
N LEU A 161 -2.48 17.82 -18.13
CA LEU A 161 -1.47 18.86 -18.30
C LEU A 161 -1.59 19.49 -19.70
#